data_AF-A0A940UZ88-F1
#
_entry.id   AF-A0A940UZ88-F1
#
_cell.length_a   1.000
_cell.length_b   1.000
_cell.length_c   1.000
_cell.angle_alpha   90.00
_cell.angle_beta   90.00
_cell.angle_gamma   90.00
#
_symmetry.space_group_name_H-M   'P 1'
#
loop_
_entity.id
_entity.type
_entity.pdbx_description
1 polymer ?
#
loop_
_entity_poly.entity_id
_entity_poly.type
_entity_poly.pdbx_seq_one_letter_code
_entity_poly.pdbx_strand_id
1 'polypeptide(L)'
;MKTIMIAVGSKENIIEDIHILAGRFSDHPVIVIAQGKDLRRVIIEKASNLFLTDNLVIAVIDPDAADVRSLKPNLDVLKERAGLIIYLTSESREVCELLEVQPVVLEKDKDKRIKERVRGALKRNGKKMTDKAFVLLTSRIRDESIVEQEVLKLIGYVGDRTTIDSKDISMIVTETHEDTLMVLFDAFSRMDKKEVLNVFEGLVENGQHILAIHSYLVNQMRLLIQAKDLEPHIPDARAYPAFAPAFKRWKEEIDIETSGKKRYLPFQHPYYAYKLFSTSRKLPRQRLIDFYEFLCSLDVKIKTGTKHDRTFMEYGLLKV
;
A
#
# COMPACT_ATOMS: atom_id res chain seq x y z
N MET A 1 2.41 -24.24 21.27
CA MET A 1 1.08 -24.24 20.63
C MET A 1 1.16 -23.37 19.39
N LYS A 2 1.36 -23.96 18.21
CA LYS A 2 0.95 -23.28 16.98
C LYS A 2 -0.55 -23.53 16.85
N THR A 3 -1.31 -22.46 16.73
CA THR A 3 -2.75 -22.44 17.01
C THR A 3 -3.47 -21.89 15.79
N ILE A 4 -4.64 -22.42 15.52
CA ILE A 4 -5.55 -21.83 14.56
C ILE A 4 -6.24 -20.62 15.20
N MET A 5 -6.37 -19.53 14.46
CA MET A 5 -7.10 -18.34 14.88
C MET A 5 -8.16 -18.00 13.85
N ILE A 6 -9.38 -17.77 14.31
CA ILE A 6 -10.45 -17.24 13.47
C ILE A 6 -10.55 -15.75 13.72
N ALA A 7 -10.58 -14.96 12.65
CA ALA A 7 -10.79 -13.53 12.69
C ALA A 7 -11.96 -13.14 11.81
N VAL A 8 -12.82 -12.25 12.31
CA VAL A 8 -13.95 -11.70 11.55
C VAL A 8 -13.70 -10.22 11.34
N GLY A 9 -13.56 -9.80 10.09
CA GLY A 9 -13.22 -8.42 9.72
C GLY A 9 -14.02 -7.90 8.54
N SER A 10 -13.45 -6.95 7.80
CA SER A 10 -14.05 -6.38 6.58
C SER A 10 -13.31 -6.87 5.33
N LYS A 11 -13.97 -6.81 4.18
CA LYS A 11 -13.32 -7.13 2.89
C LYS A 11 -12.23 -6.13 2.51
N GLU A 12 -12.36 -4.89 2.98
CA GLU A 12 -11.45 -3.79 2.67
C GLU A 12 -10.14 -3.88 3.45
N ASN A 13 -10.14 -4.53 4.63
CA ASN A 13 -9.01 -4.58 5.55
C ASN A 13 -8.27 -5.93 5.57
N ILE A 14 -8.63 -6.87 4.69
CA ILE A 14 -8.14 -8.26 4.68
C ILE A 14 -6.61 -8.33 4.83
N ILE A 15 -5.89 -7.56 4.01
CA ILE A 15 -4.44 -7.66 3.92
C ILE A 15 -3.79 -7.11 5.20
N GLU A 16 -4.24 -5.94 5.65
CA GLU A 16 -3.75 -5.31 6.87
C GLU A 16 -4.04 -6.17 8.09
N ASP A 17 -5.25 -6.69 8.21
CA ASP A 17 -5.66 -7.57 9.31
C ASP A 17 -4.82 -8.85 9.34
N ILE A 18 -4.65 -9.52 8.20
CA ILE A 18 -3.81 -10.73 8.11
C ILE A 18 -2.38 -10.41 8.51
N HIS A 19 -1.81 -9.29 8.07
CA HIS A 19 -0.44 -8.92 8.41
C HIS A 19 -0.28 -8.69 9.92
N ILE A 20 -1.22 -7.98 10.53
CA ILE A 20 -1.25 -7.73 11.99
C ILE A 20 -1.38 -9.04 12.77
N LEU A 21 -2.30 -9.91 12.34
CA LEU A 21 -2.58 -11.18 13.00
C LEU A 21 -1.40 -12.16 12.85
N ALA A 22 -0.71 -12.14 11.72
CA ALA A 22 0.47 -12.96 11.46
C ALA A 22 1.61 -12.64 12.43
N GLY A 23 1.78 -11.36 12.80
CA GLY A 23 2.76 -10.92 13.79
C GLY A 23 2.58 -11.54 15.18
N ARG A 24 1.39 -12.09 15.51
CA ARG A 24 1.17 -12.81 16.77
C ARG A 24 1.80 -14.20 16.79
N PHE A 25 2.14 -14.76 15.62
CA PHE A 25 2.76 -16.07 15.48
C PHE A 25 4.28 -16.01 15.39
N SER A 26 4.83 -14.94 14.80
CA SER A 26 6.26 -14.73 14.61
C SER A 26 6.57 -13.26 14.36
N ASP A 27 7.75 -12.79 14.78
CA ASP A 27 8.20 -11.41 14.55
C ASP A 27 8.39 -11.07 13.06
N HIS A 28 8.71 -12.07 12.24
CA HIS A 28 8.92 -11.93 10.79
C HIS A 28 8.16 -13.03 10.04
N PRO A 29 6.82 -12.94 9.94
CA PRO A 29 6.02 -14.01 9.37
C PRO A 29 6.15 -14.06 7.84
N VAL A 30 6.33 -15.25 7.29
CA VAL A 30 6.15 -15.50 5.85
C VAL A 30 4.68 -15.83 5.64
N ILE A 31 3.94 -14.92 5.01
CA ILE A 31 2.49 -15.06 4.85
C ILE A 31 2.16 -15.70 3.50
N VAL A 32 1.36 -16.78 3.52
CA VAL A 32 0.78 -17.42 2.33
C VAL A 32 -0.73 -17.30 2.40
N ILE A 33 -1.33 -16.71 1.37
CA ILE A 33 -2.78 -16.50 1.29
C ILE A 33 -3.42 -17.60 0.43
N ALA A 34 -4.49 -18.20 0.95
CA ALA A 34 -5.31 -19.20 0.29
C ALA A 34 -6.77 -18.71 0.23
N GLN A 35 -7.31 -18.49 -0.97
CA GLN A 35 -8.71 -18.07 -1.14
C GLN A 35 -9.35 -18.69 -2.39
N GLY A 36 -10.68 -18.81 -2.39
CA GLY A 36 -11.46 -19.21 -3.55
C GLY A 36 -10.96 -20.52 -4.18
N LYS A 37 -10.76 -20.53 -5.51
CA LYS A 37 -10.40 -21.75 -6.25
C LYS A 37 -9.02 -22.33 -5.87
N ASP A 38 -8.10 -21.49 -5.40
CA ASP A 38 -6.74 -21.92 -5.03
C ASP A 38 -6.68 -22.48 -3.60
N LEU A 39 -7.72 -22.26 -2.79
CA LEU A 39 -7.75 -22.61 -1.36
C LEU A 39 -7.36 -24.08 -1.12
N ARG A 40 -8.07 -25.01 -1.77
CA ARG A 40 -7.81 -26.46 -1.64
C ARG A 40 -6.39 -26.82 -2.05
N ARG A 41 -5.91 -26.28 -3.17
CA ARG A 41 -4.58 -26.59 -3.71
C ARG A 41 -3.48 -26.15 -2.76
N VAL A 42 -3.54 -24.90 -2.28
CA VAL A 42 -2.53 -24.31 -1.39
C VAL A 42 -2.48 -25.06 -0.06
N ILE A 43 -3.63 -25.37 0.53
CA ILE A 43 -3.69 -26.05 1.83
C ILE A 43 -3.14 -27.47 1.74
N ILE A 44 -3.50 -28.23 0.70
CA ILE A 44 -2.97 -29.58 0.49
C ILE A 44 -1.45 -29.53 0.23
N GLU A 45 -0.99 -28.64 -0.65
CA GLU A 45 0.44 -28.48 -0.95
C GLU A 45 1.25 -28.19 0.32
N LYS A 46 0.79 -27.27 1.19
CA LYS A 46 1.49 -26.95 2.42
C LYS A 46 1.40 -28.06 3.47
N ALA A 47 0.25 -28.74 3.59
CA ALA A 47 0.10 -29.84 4.53
C ALA A 47 1.04 -31.02 4.17
N SER A 48 1.19 -31.31 2.88
CA SER A 48 2.06 -32.38 2.38
C SER A 48 3.55 -32.02 2.32
N ASN A 49 3.91 -30.74 2.45
CA ASN A 49 5.31 -30.32 2.44
C ASN A 49 5.99 -30.73 3.76
N LEU A 50 7.11 -31.46 3.67
CA LEU A 50 7.91 -31.89 4.82
C LEU A 50 8.71 -30.74 5.45
N PHE A 51 9.12 -29.74 4.66
CA PHE A 51 10.01 -28.65 5.07
C PHE A 51 9.28 -27.31 5.05
N LEU A 52 8.47 -27.05 6.06
CA LEU A 52 7.85 -25.74 6.28
C LEU A 52 8.81 -24.85 7.07
N THR A 53 8.87 -23.56 6.73
CA THR A 53 9.63 -22.59 7.53
C THR A 53 8.93 -22.34 8.86
N ASP A 54 9.69 -22.17 9.93
CA ASP A 54 9.12 -22.05 11.28
C ASP A 54 8.23 -20.81 11.46
N ASN A 55 8.51 -19.75 10.71
CA ASN A 55 7.79 -18.49 10.67
C ASN A 55 6.67 -18.43 9.62
N LEU A 56 6.29 -19.56 9.02
CA LEU A 56 5.19 -19.60 8.05
C LEU A 56 3.85 -19.33 8.74
N VAL A 57 3.06 -18.43 8.15
CA VAL A 57 1.66 -18.19 8.50
C VAL A 57 0.80 -18.37 7.26
N ILE A 58 -0.21 -19.23 7.35
CA ILE A 58 -1.15 -19.49 6.27
C ILE A 58 -2.46 -18.78 6.60
N ALA A 59 -2.90 -17.88 5.73
CA ALA A 59 -4.16 -17.17 5.86
C ALA A 59 -5.18 -17.70 4.86
N VAL A 60 -6.25 -18.29 5.38
CA VAL A 60 -7.38 -18.81 4.60
C VAL A 60 -8.50 -17.78 4.63
N ILE A 61 -8.85 -17.23 3.48
CA ILE A 61 -9.85 -16.16 3.38
C ILE A 61 -11.18 -16.74 2.93
N ASP A 62 -12.24 -16.45 3.69
CA ASP A 62 -13.62 -16.82 3.44
C ASP A 62 -13.82 -18.29 3.02
N PRO A 63 -13.28 -19.29 3.76
CA PRO A 63 -13.61 -20.68 3.50
C PRO A 63 -15.10 -20.93 3.80
N ASP A 64 -15.79 -21.67 2.93
CA ASP A 64 -17.13 -22.15 3.23
C ASP A 64 -17.09 -23.40 4.14
N ALA A 65 -18.24 -23.81 4.67
CA ALA A 65 -18.31 -24.97 5.55
C ALA A 65 -17.95 -26.30 4.84
N ALA A 66 -18.11 -26.38 3.51
CA ALA A 66 -17.73 -27.57 2.74
C ALA A 66 -16.20 -27.66 2.59
N ASP A 67 -15.55 -26.53 2.33
CA ASP A 67 -14.10 -26.38 2.30
C ASP A 67 -13.50 -26.79 3.64
N VAL A 68 -13.99 -26.25 4.75
CA VAL A 68 -13.50 -26.58 6.10
C VAL A 68 -13.67 -28.07 6.40
N ARG A 69 -14.85 -28.66 6.14
CA ARG A 69 -15.08 -30.11 6.34
C ARG A 69 -14.09 -30.95 5.54
N SER A 70 -13.92 -30.62 4.27
CA SER A 70 -13.09 -31.41 3.36
C SER A 70 -11.59 -31.27 3.62
N LEU A 71 -11.15 -30.12 4.16
CA LEU A 71 -9.75 -29.81 4.43
C LEU A 71 -9.38 -30.00 5.90
N LYS A 72 -10.32 -30.33 6.79
CA LYS A 72 -10.07 -30.47 8.22
C LYS A 72 -8.85 -31.34 8.55
N PRO A 73 -8.61 -32.51 7.93
CA PRO A 73 -7.40 -33.29 8.20
C PRO A 73 -6.11 -32.52 7.86
N ASN A 74 -6.10 -31.74 6.78
CA ASN A 74 -4.95 -30.95 6.37
C ASN A 74 -4.73 -29.75 7.31
N LEU A 75 -5.81 -29.08 7.71
CA LEU A 75 -5.76 -27.96 8.67
C LEU A 75 -5.29 -28.44 10.05
N ASP A 76 -5.70 -29.64 10.48
CA ASP A 76 -5.27 -30.25 11.73
C ASP A 76 -3.79 -30.64 11.73
N VAL A 77 -3.21 -31.01 10.58
CA VAL A 77 -1.76 -31.20 10.44
C VAL A 77 -1.04 -29.86 10.44
N LEU A 78 -1.58 -28.86 9.73
CA LEU A 78 -0.94 -27.55 9.59
C LEU A 78 -0.94 -26.74 10.88
N LYS A 79 -1.98 -26.83 11.71
CA LYS A 79 -2.07 -26.04 12.95
C LYS A 79 -0.87 -26.29 13.88
N GLU A 80 -0.34 -27.52 13.89
CA GLU A 80 0.81 -27.87 14.74
C GLU A 80 2.16 -27.41 14.14
N ARG A 81 2.20 -27.10 12.84
CA ARG A 81 3.44 -26.88 12.08
C ARG A 81 3.65 -25.43 11.66
N ALA A 82 2.57 -24.69 11.39
CA ALA A 82 2.57 -23.31 10.94
C ALA A 82 1.49 -22.48 11.68
N GLY A 83 1.61 -21.15 11.66
CA GLY A 83 0.52 -20.28 12.09
C GLY A 83 -0.65 -20.40 11.11
N LEU A 84 -1.88 -20.53 11.60
CA LEU A 84 -3.06 -20.65 10.73
C LEU A 84 -4.07 -19.58 11.09
N ILE A 85 -4.42 -18.74 10.12
CA ILE A 85 -5.41 -17.68 10.25
C ILE A 85 -6.58 -18.02 9.33
N ILE A 86 -7.78 -18.13 9.88
CA ILE A 86 -9.02 -18.19 9.13
C ILE A 86 -9.65 -16.80 9.19
N TYR A 87 -9.66 -16.09 8.08
CA TYR A 87 -10.21 -14.75 7.98
C TYR A 87 -11.58 -14.80 7.32
N LEU A 88 -12.59 -14.29 8.02
CA LEU A 88 -13.98 -14.24 7.58
C LEU A 88 -14.41 -12.78 7.39
N THR A 89 -14.91 -12.43 6.23
CA THR A 89 -15.51 -11.11 5.94
C THR A 89 -16.94 -11.00 6.45
N SER A 90 -17.59 -12.14 6.70
CA SER A 90 -18.91 -12.26 7.31
C SER A 90 -18.89 -13.37 8.36
N GLU A 91 -19.55 -13.14 9.49
CA GLU A 91 -19.56 -14.11 10.59
C GLU A 91 -20.23 -15.43 10.15
N SER A 92 -19.58 -16.56 10.41
CA SER A 92 -20.07 -17.90 10.07
C SER A 92 -19.98 -18.82 11.28
N ARG A 93 -21.13 -19.11 11.91
CA ARG A 93 -21.21 -20.00 13.09
C ARG A 93 -20.75 -21.42 12.78
N GLU A 94 -21.15 -21.94 11.62
CA GLU A 94 -20.81 -23.30 11.19
C GLU A 94 -19.29 -23.50 11.04
N VAL A 95 -18.57 -22.52 10.48
CA VAL A 95 -17.10 -22.57 10.38
C VAL A 95 -16.43 -22.50 11.76
N CYS A 96 -16.95 -21.68 12.67
CA CYS A 96 -16.42 -21.57 14.03
C CYS A 96 -16.62 -22.87 14.83
N GLU A 97 -17.80 -23.48 14.73
CA GLU A 97 -18.12 -24.76 15.37
C GLU A 97 -17.24 -25.89 14.83
N LEU A 98 -17.05 -25.98 13.51
CA LEU A 98 -16.21 -27.01 12.89
C LEU A 98 -14.73 -26.94 13.29
N LEU A 99 -14.25 -25.75 13.66
CA LEU A 99 -12.86 -25.53 14.05
C LEU A 99 -12.66 -25.42 15.56
N GLU A 100 -13.75 -25.39 16.34
CA GLU A 100 -13.77 -25.29 17.80
C GLU A 100 -12.99 -24.08 18.34
N VAL A 101 -13.00 -22.97 17.59
CA VAL A 101 -12.21 -21.77 17.90
C VAL A 101 -13.14 -20.56 17.95
N GLN A 102 -13.02 -19.77 19.02
CA GLN A 102 -13.79 -18.53 19.13
C GLN A 102 -13.24 -17.47 18.15
N PRO A 103 -14.12 -16.80 17.37
CA PRO A 103 -13.70 -15.77 16.45
C PRO A 103 -13.29 -14.50 17.20
N VAL A 104 -12.18 -13.90 16.76
CA VAL A 104 -11.79 -12.55 17.14
C VAL A 104 -12.45 -11.57 16.18
N VAL A 105 -13.39 -10.76 16.68
CA VAL A 105 -14.00 -9.69 15.88
C VAL A 105 -13.06 -8.50 15.84
N LEU A 106 -12.70 -8.08 14.63
CA LEU A 106 -11.81 -6.94 14.39
C LEU A 106 -12.63 -5.67 14.19
N GLU A 107 -12.11 -4.57 14.74
CA GLU A 107 -12.63 -3.23 14.44
C GLU A 107 -12.48 -2.96 12.94
N LYS A 108 -13.53 -2.44 12.31
CA LYS A 108 -13.60 -2.21 10.86
C LYS A 108 -13.19 -0.79 10.49
N ASP A 109 -13.39 0.16 11.41
CA ASP A 109 -13.05 1.56 11.19
C ASP A 109 -11.53 1.79 11.29
N LYS A 110 -10.93 2.27 10.19
CA LYS A 110 -9.49 2.47 10.07
C LYS A 110 -8.92 3.40 11.17
N ASP A 111 -9.59 4.52 11.44
CA ASP A 111 -9.08 5.51 12.37
C ASP A 111 -9.10 4.98 13.81
N LYS A 112 -10.16 4.25 14.17
CA LYS A 112 -10.23 3.54 15.46
C LYS A 112 -9.15 2.47 15.59
N ARG A 113 -8.93 1.64 14.56
CA ARG A 113 -7.87 0.60 14.55
C ARG A 113 -6.51 1.20 14.82
N ILE A 114 -6.13 2.24 14.07
CA ILE A 114 -4.86 2.95 14.25
C ILE A 114 -4.75 3.49 15.67
N LYS A 115 -5.80 4.16 16.17
CA LYS A 115 -5.82 4.73 17.52
C LYS A 115 -5.63 3.67 18.61
N GLU A 116 -6.28 2.53 18.49
CA GLU A 116 -6.16 1.43 19.44
C GLU A 116 -4.77 0.80 19.41
N ARG A 117 -4.19 0.63 18.22
CA ARG A 117 -2.83 0.08 18.07
C ARG A 117 -1.77 1.00 18.63
N VAL A 118 -1.82 2.29 18.31
CA VAL A 118 -0.91 3.29 18.88
C VAL A 118 -1.03 3.30 20.40
N ARG A 119 -2.26 3.35 20.94
CA ARG A 119 -2.50 3.32 22.39
C ARG A 119 -1.97 2.02 23.03
N GLY A 120 -2.17 0.88 22.38
CA GLY A 120 -1.69 -0.43 22.84
C GLY A 120 -0.17 -0.48 22.93
N ALA A 121 0.53 -0.06 21.87
CA ALA A 121 1.99 -0.02 21.83
C ALA A 121 2.57 0.93 22.90
N LEU A 122 1.98 2.12 23.06
CA LEU A 122 2.38 3.07 24.10
C LEU A 122 2.18 2.51 25.51
N LYS A 123 1.02 1.90 25.78
CA LYS A 123 0.70 1.32 27.09
C LYS A 123 1.66 0.18 27.45
N ARG A 124 1.99 -0.71 26.50
CA ARG A 124 2.95 -1.80 26.70
C ARG A 124 4.35 -1.30 27.10
N ASN A 125 4.72 -0.11 26.63
CA ASN A 125 6.02 0.49 26.87
C ASN A 125 6.01 1.62 27.94
N GLY A 126 4.90 1.79 28.67
CA GLY A 126 4.78 2.84 29.68
C GLY A 126 4.89 4.27 29.15
N LYS A 127 4.60 4.49 27.86
CA LYS A 127 4.67 5.80 27.20
C LYS A 127 3.29 6.41 27.00
N LYS A 128 3.27 7.72 26.75
CA LYS A 128 2.11 8.51 26.36
C LYS A 128 2.43 9.29 25.09
N MET A 129 1.40 9.69 24.35
CA MET A 129 1.53 10.52 23.15
C MET A 129 0.51 11.64 23.23
N THR A 130 0.93 12.85 22.87
CA THR A 130 0.02 14.01 22.80
C THR A 130 -0.94 13.89 21.62
N ASP A 131 -2.12 14.50 21.69
CA ASP A 131 -3.08 14.48 20.57
C ASP A 131 -2.49 15.09 19.29
N LYS A 132 -1.70 16.18 19.42
CA LYS A 132 -0.99 16.79 18.29
C LYS A 132 0.01 15.83 17.65
N ALA A 133 0.73 15.04 18.45
CA ALA A 133 1.65 14.03 17.95
C ALA A 133 0.90 12.90 17.24
N PHE A 134 -0.24 12.46 17.80
CA PHE A 134 -1.08 11.43 17.18
C PHE A 134 -1.59 11.87 15.80
N VAL A 135 -2.15 13.09 15.70
CA VAL A 135 -2.63 13.64 14.43
C VAL A 135 -1.51 13.74 13.39
N LEU A 136 -0.32 14.18 13.81
CA LEU A 136 0.83 14.27 12.90
C LEU A 136 1.32 12.89 12.45
N LEU A 137 1.36 11.91 13.36
CA LEU A 137 1.72 10.53 13.05
C LEU A 137 0.76 9.93 12.01
N THR A 138 -0.55 10.05 12.24
CA THR A 138 -1.55 9.50 11.31
C THR A 138 -1.60 10.23 9.98
N SER A 139 -1.23 11.51 9.93
CA SER A 139 -1.08 12.23 8.65
C SER A 139 0.12 11.77 7.82
N ARG A 140 1.18 11.24 8.47
CA ARG A 140 2.43 10.80 7.80
C ARG A 140 2.42 9.32 7.45
N ILE A 141 1.59 8.51 8.11
CA ILE A 141 1.52 7.07 7.91
C ILE A 141 0.23 6.71 7.18
N ARG A 142 0.33 6.33 5.89
CA ARG A 142 -0.81 5.83 5.11
C ARG A 142 -1.07 4.34 5.29
N ASP A 143 0.01 3.57 5.35
CA ASP A 143 0.00 2.11 5.50
C ASP A 143 -0.16 1.74 6.97
N GLU A 144 -1.23 1.03 7.29
CA GLU A 144 -1.49 0.64 8.68
C GLU A 144 -0.47 -0.36 9.21
N SER A 145 0.12 -1.19 8.33
CA SER A 145 1.03 -2.27 8.75
C SER A 145 2.25 -1.74 9.50
N ILE A 146 2.76 -0.57 9.10
CA ILE A 146 3.98 0.04 9.66
C ILE A 146 3.75 0.88 10.92
N VAL A 147 2.49 1.19 11.26
CA VAL A 147 2.15 2.09 12.40
C VAL A 147 2.86 1.66 13.69
N GLU A 148 2.83 0.37 14.00
CA GLU A 148 3.44 -0.14 15.23
C GLU A 148 4.96 -0.01 15.23
N GLN A 149 5.62 -0.26 14.09
CA GLN A 149 7.06 -0.09 13.94
C GLN A 149 7.47 1.38 14.12
N GLU A 150 6.73 2.32 13.52
CA GLU A 150 7.00 3.75 13.67
C GLU A 150 6.78 4.22 15.12
N VAL A 151 5.76 3.70 15.81
CA VAL A 151 5.57 3.98 17.25
C VAL A 151 6.72 3.40 18.08
N LEU A 152 7.19 2.19 17.79
CA LEU A 152 8.33 1.60 18.50
C LEU A 152 9.63 2.37 18.26
N LYS A 153 9.86 2.88 17.05
CA LYS A 153 10.98 3.79 16.75
C LYS A 153 10.90 5.07 17.60
N LEU A 154 9.72 5.67 17.68
CA LEU A 154 9.50 6.86 18.52
C LEU A 154 9.74 6.57 20.00
N ILE A 155 9.26 5.43 20.50
CA ILE A 155 9.51 4.99 21.88
C ILE A 155 11.02 4.86 22.13
N GLY A 156 11.75 4.24 21.20
CA GLY A 156 13.21 4.10 21.28
C GLY A 156 13.94 5.45 21.25
N TYR A 157 13.52 6.36 20.36
CA TYR A 157 14.12 7.70 20.24
C TYR A 157 13.93 8.55 21.49
N VAL A 158 12.73 8.51 22.07
CA VAL A 158 12.36 9.35 23.22
C VAL A 158 13.04 8.88 24.51
N GLY A 159 13.59 7.66 24.53
CA GLY A 159 14.41 7.14 25.62
C GLY A 159 13.64 7.13 26.94
N ASP A 160 14.17 7.77 27.98
CA ASP A 160 13.55 7.79 29.32
C ASP A 160 12.31 8.70 29.41
N ARG A 161 12.14 9.67 28.51
CA ARG A 161 10.98 10.56 28.58
C ARG A 161 9.68 9.78 28.39
N THR A 162 8.66 10.13 29.17
CA THR A 162 7.40 9.36 29.22
C THR A 162 6.38 9.80 28.17
N THR A 163 6.56 10.97 27.56
CA THR A 163 5.59 11.57 26.63
C THR A 163 6.25 11.88 25.29
N ILE A 164 5.59 11.43 24.21
CA ILE A 164 5.94 11.69 22.82
C ILE A 164 5.14 12.90 22.34
N ASP A 165 5.82 13.93 21.85
CA ASP A 165 5.24 15.17 21.33
C ASP A 165 5.40 15.27 19.80
N SER A 166 4.80 16.31 19.19
CA SER A 166 4.80 16.48 17.74
C SER A 166 6.19 16.78 17.15
N LYS A 167 7.13 17.29 17.95
CA LYS A 167 8.52 17.50 17.51
C LYS A 167 9.24 16.17 17.34
N ASP A 168 8.97 15.20 18.22
CA ASP A 168 9.51 13.84 18.11
C ASP A 168 9.04 13.16 16.82
N ILE A 169 7.74 13.29 16.50
CA ILE A 169 7.18 12.80 15.23
C ILE A 169 7.91 13.45 14.05
N SER A 170 8.12 14.76 14.13
CA SER A 170 8.77 15.53 13.08
C SER A 170 10.19 15.06 12.79
N MET A 171 10.92 14.63 13.83
CA MET A 171 12.30 14.15 13.75
C MET A 171 12.45 12.70 13.28
N ILE A 172 11.51 11.81 13.61
CA ILE A 172 11.70 10.36 13.45
C ILE A 172 10.83 9.74 12.35
N VAL A 173 9.61 10.24 12.19
CA VAL A 173 8.68 9.70 11.23
C VAL A 173 8.83 10.51 9.95
N THR A 174 9.67 10.02 9.04
CA THR A 174 9.75 10.55 7.68
C THR A 174 8.41 10.33 6.98
N GLU A 175 7.98 11.28 6.14
CA GLU A 175 6.89 11.01 5.20
C GLU A 175 7.21 9.75 4.40
N THR A 176 6.21 8.89 4.18
CA THR A 176 6.37 7.73 3.30
C THR A 176 6.83 8.21 1.93
N HIS A 177 7.82 7.53 1.34
CA HIS A 177 8.47 7.97 0.09
C HIS A 177 7.49 8.19 -1.07
N GLU A 178 6.36 7.46 -1.09
CA GLU A 178 5.30 7.68 -2.07
C GLU A 178 4.60 9.05 -1.92
N ASP A 179 4.41 9.55 -0.69
CA ASP A 179 3.80 10.85 -0.44
C ASP A 179 4.72 11.99 -0.87
N THR A 180 6.02 11.90 -0.58
CA THR A 180 6.99 12.94 -0.99
C THR A 180 7.15 13.01 -2.51
N LEU A 181 7.06 11.88 -3.21
CA LEU A 181 7.06 11.84 -4.69
C LEU A 181 5.74 12.37 -5.28
N MET A 182 4.60 12.16 -4.61
CA MET A 182 3.33 12.79 -5.00
C MET A 182 3.38 14.31 -4.91
N VAL A 183 4.09 14.88 -3.92
CA VAL A 183 4.30 16.33 -3.85
C VAL A 183 5.06 16.85 -5.08
N LEU A 184 6.03 16.10 -5.59
CA LEU A 184 6.74 16.45 -6.83
C LEU A 184 5.78 16.47 -8.04
N PHE A 185 4.89 15.48 -8.13
CA PHE A 185 3.87 15.44 -9.18
C PHE A 185 2.87 16.60 -9.04
N ASP A 186 2.44 16.91 -7.82
CA ASP A 186 1.50 18.01 -7.57
C ASP A 186 2.12 19.37 -7.95
N ALA A 187 3.39 19.61 -7.61
CA ALA A 187 4.14 20.78 -8.06
C ALA A 187 4.24 20.83 -9.60
N PHE A 188 4.50 19.68 -10.23
CA PHE A 188 4.55 19.57 -11.69
C PHE A 188 3.19 19.90 -12.34
N SER A 189 2.09 19.43 -11.74
CA SER A 189 0.72 19.70 -12.21
C SER A 189 0.35 21.19 -12.19
N ARG A 190 1.00 21.97 -11.32
CA ARG A 190 0.84 23.43 -11.21
C ARG A 190 1.69 24.20 -12.22
N MET A 191 2.58 23.53 -12.95
CA MET A 191 3.57 24.15 -13.85
C MET A 191 4.48 25.18 -13.15
N ASP A 192 4.66 25.05 -11.83
CA ASP A 192 5.57 25.91 -11.06
C ASP A 192 6.97 25.29 -11.04
N LYS A 193 7.81 25.73 -11.97
CA LYS A 193 9.20 25.23 -12.12
C LYS A 193 10.04 25.43 -10.86
N LYS A 194 9.79 26.52 -10.12
CA LYS A 194 10.54 26.84 -8.91
C LYS A 194 10.14 25.88 -7.79
N GLU A 195 8.84 25.63 -7.64
CA GLU A 195 8.33 24.66 -6.67
C GLU A 195 8.80 23.24 -7.01
N VAL A 196 8.73 22.83 -8.29
CA VAL A 196 9.20 21.51 -8.76
C VAL A 196 10.67 21.30 -8.42
N LEU A 197 11.54 22.28 -8.68
CA LEU A 197 12.96 22.18 -8.34
C LEU A 197 13.18 22.12 -6.83
N ASN A 198 12.49 22.95 -6.04
CA ASN A 198 12.63 22.94 -4.58
C ASN A 198 12.21 21.58 -3.99
N VAL A 199 11.12 20.99 -4.49
CA VAL A 199 10.66 19.66 -4.05
C VAL A 199 11.64 18.58 -4.49
N PHE A 200 12.15 18.65 -5.72
CA PHE A 200 13.18 17.73 -6.21
C PHE A 200 14.45 17.78 -5.36
N GLU A 201 14.94 18.97 -5.04
CA GLU A 201 16.10 19.18 -4.17
C GLU A 201 15.87 18.58 -2.78
N GLY A 202 14.73 18.88 -2.17
CA GLY A 202 14.36 18.29 -0.88
C GLY A 202 14.29 16.77 -0.91
N LEU A 203 13.80 16.16 -2.00
CA LEU A 203 13.80 14.70 -2.15
C LEU A 203 15.23 14.13 -2.14
N VAL A 204 16.13 14.73 -2.91
CA VAL A 204 17.52 14.28 -3.01
C VAL A 204 18.28 14.49 -1.69
N GLU A 205 18.11 15.64 -1.04
CA GLU A 205 18.71 15.93 0.27
C GLU A 205 18.24 14.97 1.36
N ASN A 206 16.97 14.53 1.30
CA ASN A 206 16.40 13.52 2.19
C ASN A 206 16.79 12.08 1.80
N GLY A 207 17.77 11.89 0.92
CA GLY A 207 18.34 10.58 0.57
C GLY A 207 17.53 9.79 -0.45
N GLN A 208 16.57 10.39 -1.17
CA GLN A 208 15.90 9.69 -2.26
C GLN A 208 16.84 9.47 -3.44
N HIS A 209 16.92 8.23 -3.89
CA HIS A 209 17.75 7.86 -5.03
C HIS A 209 17.15 8.43 -6.32
N ILE A 210 17.98 9.03 -7.18
CA ILE A 210 17.55 9.67 -8.44
C ILE A 210 16.80 8.71 -9.36
N LEU A 211 17.23 7.45 -9.44
CA LEU A 211 16.51 6.41 -10.19
C LEU A 211 15.09 6.13 -9.67
N ALA A 212 14.83 6.30 -8.37
CA ALA A 212 13.50 6.13 -7.81
C ALA A 212 12.60 7.30 -8.22
N ILE A 213 13.09 8.53 -8.11
CA ILE A 213 12.42 9.76 -8.59
C ILE A 213 12.14 9.65 -10.09
N HIS A 214 13.13 9.23 -10.87
CA HIS A 214 13.01 8.99 -12.30
C HIS A 214 11.91 7.97 -12.63
N SER A 215 11.98 6.78 -12.01
CA SER A 215 11.01 5.70 -12.23
C SER A 215 9.59 6.14 -11.91
N TYR A 216 9.44 6.94 -10.85
CA TYR A 216 8.17 7.55 -10.49
C TYR A 216 7.68 8.50 -11.59
N LEU A 217 8.49 9.47 -12.03
CA LEU A 217 8.12 10.43 -13.08
C LEU A 217 7.76 9.74 -14.40
N VAL A 218 8.49 8.69 -14.78
CA VAL A 218 8.18 7.88 -15.98
C VAL A 218 6.79 7.26 -15.88
N ASN A 219 6.46 6.67 -14.72
CA ASN A 219 5.14 6.10 -14.49
C ASN A 219 4.05 7.19 -14.50
N GLN A 220 4.31 8.34 -13.89
CA GLN A 220 3.35 9.46 -13.88
C GLN A 220 3.07 10.00 -15.28
N MET A 221 4.10 10.21 -16.10
CA MET A 221 3.93 10.68 -17.47
C MET A 221 3.16 9.68 -18.32
N ARG A 222 3.44 8.37 -18.16
CA ARG A 222 2.68 7.31 -18.82
C ARG A 222 1.20 7.35 -18.45
N LEU A 223 0.88 7.50 -17.17
CA LEU A 223 -0.50 7.59 -16.70
C LEU A 223 -1.19 8.88 -17.17
N LEU A 224 -0.48 10.01 -17.20
CA LEU A 224 -0.99 11.28 -17.73
C LEU A 224 -1.29 11.21 -19.23
N ILE A 225 -0.43 10.57 -20.02
CA ILE A 225 -0.66 10.35 -21.45
C ILE A 225 -1.92 9.51 -21.65
N GLN A 226 -2.06 8.39 -20.92
CA GLN A 226 -3.28 7.57 -20.98
C GLN A 226 -4.53 8.35 -20.54
N ALA A 227 -4.40 9.19 -19.50
CA ALA A 227 -5.48 10.05 -19.05
C ALA A 227 -5.81 11.17 -20.06
N LYS A 228 -4.84 11.58 -20.89
CA LYS A 228 -5.05 12.50 -22.01
C LYS A 228 -5.79 11.81 -23.14
N ASP A 229 -5.44 10.57 -23.44
CA ASP A 229 -6.11 9.76 -24.47
C ASP A 229 -7.56 9.38 -24.06
N LEU A 230 -7.87 9.40 -22.76
CA LEU A 230 -9.24 9.26 -22.22
C LEU A 230 -10.12 10.52 -22.46
N GLU A 231 -9.54 11.71 -22.60
CA GLU A 231 -10.28 12.99 -22.72
C GLU A 231 -11.38 13.00 -23.78
N PRO A 232 -11.15 12.49 -25.02
CA PRO A 232 -12.18 12.44 -26.06
C PRO A 232 -13.35 11.49 -25.74
N HIS A 233 -13.15 10.48 -24.89
CA HIS A 233 -14.18 9.49 -24.55
C HIS A 233 -15.13 9.97 -23.46
N ILE A 234 -14.67 10.86 -22.57
CA ILE A 234 -15.46 11.38 -21.44
C ILE A 234 -15.33 12.91 -21.28
N PRO A 235 -15.62 13.71 -22.33
CA PRO A 235 -15.30 15.15 -22.36
C PRO A 235 -16.02 15.97 -21.26
N ASP A 236 -17.23 15.54 -20.89
CA ASP A 236 -18.12 16.24 -19.96
C ASP A 236 -17.85 15.90 -18.48
N ALA A 237 -16.98 14.93 -18.20
CA ALA A 237 -16.65 14.46 -16.86
C ALA A 237 -15.70 15.44 -16.09
N ARG A 238 -16.17 16.66 -15.82
CA ARG A 238 -15.36 17.72 -15.16
C ARG A 238 -15.21 17.53 -13.66
N ALA A 239 -16.22 16.96 -13.00
CA ALA A 239 -16.24 16.70 -11.56
C ALA A 239 -16.17 15.21 -11.26
N TYR A 240 -15.62 14.84 -10.11
CA TYR A 240 -15.48 13.44 -9.70
C TYR A 240 -16.78 12.61 -9.77
N PRO A 241 -17.96 13.12 -9.35
CA PRO A 241 -19.21 12.36 -9.43
C PRO A 241 -19.64 11.99 -10.85
N ALA A 242 -19.30 12.83 -11.84
CA ALA A 242 -19.55 12.55 -13.25
C ALA A 242 -18.46 11.65 -13.87
N PHE A 243 -17.21 11.81 -13.40
CA PHE A 243 -16.07 11.03 -13.86
C PHE A 243 -16.15 9.57 -13.45
N ALA A 244 -16.41 9.27 -12.17
CA ALA A 244 -16.39 7.90 -11.66
C ALA A 244 -17.27 6.91 -12.45
N PRO A 245 -18.55 7.20 -12.77
CA PRO A 245 -19.37 6.29 -13.57
C PRO A 245 -18.92 6.22 -15.04
N ALA A 246 -18.48 7.33 -15.63
CA ALA A 246 -18.01 7.35 -17.02
C ALA A 246 -16.71 6.56 -17.19
N PHE A 247 -15.77 6.71 -16.25
CA PHE A 247 -14.52 5.96 -16.18
C PHE A 247 -14.77 4.46 -16.00
N LYS A 248 -15.76 4.08 -15.18
CA LYS A 248 -16.15 2.67 -15.01
C LYS A 248 -16.65 2.06 -16.31
N ARG A 249 -17.56 2.74 -17.03
CA ARG A 249 -18.09 2.26 -18.33
C ARG A 249 -16.97 2.11 -19.36
N TRP A 250 -16.14 3.15 -19.51
CA TRP A 250 -14.99 3.12 -20.40
C TRP A 250 -14.02 1.98 -20.07
N LYS A 251 -13.80 1.70 -18.78
CA LYS A 251 -12.98 0.57 -18.34
C LYS A 251 -13.56 -0.79 -18.72
N GLU A 252 -14.88 -0.94 -18.71
CA GLU A 252 -15.55 -2.19 -19.11
C GLU A 252 -15.51 -2.43 -20.63
N GLU A 253 -15.36 -1.37 -21.43
CA GLU A 253 -15.22 -1.43 -22.89
C GLU A 253 -13.80 -1.81 -23.35
N ILE A 254 -12.81 -1.74 -22.46
CA ILE A 254 -11.41 -1.96 -22.78
C ILE A 254 -10.95 -3.33 -22.31
N ASP A 255 -10.47 -4.14 -23.25
CA ASP A 255 -9.78 -5.38 -22.96
C ASP A 255 -8.26 -5.14 -22.91
N ILE A 256 -7.68 -5.15 -21.69
CA ILE A 256 -6.24 -5.06 -21.48
C ILE A 256 -5.79 -6.25 -20.62
N GLU A 257 -5.13 -7.20 -21.27
CA GLU A 257 -4.32 -8.20 -20.59
C GLU A 257 -2.93 -7.63 -20.27
N THR A 258 -2.58 -7.56 -18.99
CA THR A 258 -1.26 -7.07 -18.58
C THR A 258 -0.80 -7.66 -17.25
N SER A 259 0.50 -7.97 -17.17
CA SER A 259 1.19 -8.32 -15.92
C SER A 259 1.49 -7.09 -15.05
N GLY A 260 1.37 -5.87 -15.59
CA GLY A 260 1.83 -4.63 -14.96
C GLY A 260 0.71 -3.66 -14.60
N LYS A 261 -0.34 -4.11 -13.91
CA LYS A 261 -1.57 -3.32 -13.61
C LYS A 261 -1.31 -1.88 -13.15
N LYS A 262 -0.31 -1.67 -12.26
CA LYS A 262 0.06 -0.33 -11.73
C LYS A 262 0.45 0.70 -12.81
N ARG A 263 0.80 0.28 -14.04
CA ARG A 263 1.25 1.16 -15.15
C ARG A 263 0.11 1.62 -16.06
N TYR A 264 -1.11 1.15 -15.82
CA TYR A 264 -2.25 1.41 -16.69
C TYR A 264 -3.36 2.09 -15.90
N LEU A 265 -3.92 3.13 -16.51
CA LEU A 265 -4.96 3.98 -15.93
C LEU A 265 -6.20 3.17 -15.49
N PRO A 266 -6.73 2.18 -16.25
CA PRO A 266 -7.91 1.42 -15.85
C PRO A 266 -7.78 0.65 -14.53
N PHE A 267 -6.57 0.30 -14.10
CA PHE A 267 -6.35 -0.39 -12.83
C PHE A 267 -6.04 0.56 -11.67
N GLN A 268 -5.97 1.87 -11.90
CA GLN A 268 -5.79 2.86 -10.85
C GLN A 268 -7.09 3.09 -10.08
N HIS A 269 -6.95 3.51 -8.82
CA HIS A 269 -8.10 3.91 -8.02
C HIS A 269 -8.85 5.09 -8.70
N PRO A 270 -10.20 5.07 -8.77
CA PRO A 270 -10.97 6.07 -9.54
C PRO A 270 -10.66 7.52 -9.19
N TYR A 271 -10.48 7.82 -7.90
CA TYR A 271 -10.12 9.18 -7.46
C TYR A 271 -8.75 9.64 -7.94
N TYR A 272 -7.78 8.71 -8.00
CA TYR A 272 -6.45 9.02 -8.49
C TYR A 272 -6.46 9.18 -10.02
N ALA A 273 -7.18 8.31 -10.74
CA ALA A 273 -7.41 8.47 -12.18
C ALA A 273 -8.09 9.81 -12.51
N TYR A 274 -9.04 10.27 -11.67
CA TYR A 274 -9.66 11.58 -11.81
C TYR A 274 -8.68 12.75 -11.65
N LYS A 275 -7.75 12.67 -10.68
CA LYS A 275 -6.70 13.69 -10.52
C LYS A 275 -5.78 13.74 -11.76
N LEU A 276 -5.36 12.57 -12.25
CA LEU A 276 -4.55 12.46 -13.47
C LEU A 276 -5.29 13.03 -14.68
N PHE A 277 -6.56 12.69 -14.86
CA PHE A 277 -7.42 13.24 -15.90
C PHE A 277 -7.55 14.76 -15.81
N SER A 278 -7.86 15.28 -14.62
CA SER A 278 -7.98 16.73 -14.40
C SER A 278 -6.66 17.47 -14.68
N THR A 279 -5.53 16.82 -14.42
CA THR A 279 -4.19 17.35 -14.69
C THR A 279 -3.85 17.29 -16.17
N SER A 280 -4.11 16.16 -16.84
CA SER A 280 -3.82 15.98 -18.27
C SER A 280 -4.56 17.00 -19.15
N ARG A 281 -5.78 17.42 -18.75
CA ARG A 281 -6.54 18.47 -19.45
C ARG A 281 -5.84 19.82 -19.49
N LYS A 282 -5.05 20.15 -18.46
CA LYS A 282 -4.30 21.41 -18.36
C LYS A 282 -3.02 21.42 -19.20
N LEU A 283 -2.57 20.25 -19.66
CA LEU A 283 -1.29 20.08 -20.34
C LEU A 283 -1.50 19.71 -21.82
N PRO A 284 -0.74 20.32 -22.76
CA PRO A 284 -0.73 19.87 -24.14
C PRO A 284 -0.19 18.44 -24.25
N ARG A 285 -0.81 17.61 -25.10
CA ARG A 285 -0.38 16.23 -25.33
C ARG A 285 1.09 16.16 -25.75
N GLN A 286 1.53 17.06 -26.62
CA GLN A 286 2.92 17.11 -27.08
C GLN A 286 3.91 17.30 -25.94
N ARG A 287 3.62 18.17 -24.96
CA ARG A 287 4.51 18.39 -23.81
C ARG A 287 4.68 17.14 -22.94
N LEU A 288 3.61 16.36 -22.77
CA LEU A 288 3.68 15.09 -22.03
C LEU A 288 4.59 14.09 -22.75
N ILE A 289 4.51 14.05 -24.08
CA ILE A 289 5.34 13.17 -24.92
C ILE A 289 6.80 13.62 -24.87
N ASP A 290 7.07 14.90 -25.11
CA ASP A 290 8.42 15.46 -25.11
C ASP A 290 9.13 15.19 -23.77
N PHE A 291 8.41 15.33 -22.65
CA PHE A 291 8.99 15.05 -21.34
C PHE A 291 9.18 13.55 -21.09
N TYR A 292 8.25 12.71 -21.55
CA TYR A 292 8.41 11.26 -21.47
C TYR A 292 9.61 10.77 -22.29
N GLU A 293 9.81 11.29 -23.50
CA GLU A 293 10.97 11.00 -24.35
C GLU A 293 12.27 11.47 -23.69
N PHE A 294 12.26 12.66 -23.09
CA PHE A 294 13.37 13.15 -22.29
C PHE A 294 13.72 12.16 -21.16
N LEU A 295 12.74 11.70 -20.37
CA LEU A 295 12.95 10.74 -19.28
C LEU A 295 13.50 9.40 -19.81
N CYS A 296 13.04 8.93 -20.96
CA CYS A 296 13.59 7.73 -21.61
C CYS A 296 15.06 7.93 -22.02
N SER A 297 15.40 9.09 -22.59
CA SER A 297 16.79 9.42 -22.95
C SER A 297 17.69 9.52 -21.72
N LEU A 298 17.16 10.01 -20.61
CA LEU A 298 17.84 10.12 -19.33
C LEU A 298 18.11 8.74 -18.73
N ASP A 299 17.14 7.81 -18.79
CA ASP A 299 17.30 6.43 -18.32
C ASP A 299 18.51 5.75 -18.97
N VAL A 300 18.64 5.89 -20.29
CA VAL A 300 19.78 5.35 -21.04
C VAL A 300 21.08 5.95 -20.54
N LYS A 301 21.16 7.28 -20.39
CA LYS A 301 22.38 7.96 -19.91
C LYS A 301 22.77 7.58 -18.48
N ILE A 302 21.79 7.37 -17.59
CA ILE A 302 22.07 6.93 -16.23
C ILE A 302 22.61 5.50 -16.23
N LYS A 303 21.95 4.59 -16.96
CA LYS A 303 22.32 3.17 -17.01
C LYS A 303 23.61 2.88 -17.77
N THR A 304 24.03 3.75 -18.68
CA THR A 304 25.33 3.63 -19.38
C THR A 304 26.50 4.22 -18.58
N GLY A 305 26.26 4.74 -17.36
CA GLY A 305 27.31 5.13 -16.42
C GLY A 305 27.70 6.61 -16.48
N THR A 306 26.74 7.52 -16.27
CA THR A 306 27.03 8.95 -16.09
C THR A 306 27.29 9.34 -14.63
N LYS A 307 28.13 10.36 -14.40
CA LYS A 307 28.35 10.97 -13.08
C LYS A 307 27.48 12.22 -12.82
N HIS A 308 26.57 12.56 -13.75
CA HIS A 308 25.79 13.80 -13.74
C HIS A 308 24.28 13.56 -13.79
N ASP A 309 23.82 12.42 -13.26
CA ASP A 309 22.42 12.01 -13.21
C ASP A 309 21.52 13.07 -12.57
N ARG A 310 21.98 13.67 -11.47
CA ARG A 310 21.30 14.77 -10.77
C ARG A 310 21.11 15.99 -11.68
N THR A 311 22.20 16.51 -12.24
CA THR A 311 22.19 17.70 -13.11
C THR A 311 21.34 17.48 -14.35
N PHE A 312 21.36 16.28 -14.92
CA PHE A 312 20.50 15.97 -16.06
C PHE A 312 19.02 15.97 -15.66
N MET A 313 18.66 15.44 -14.48
CA MET A 313 17.29 15.48 -13.98
C MET A 313 16.81 16.91 -13.75
N GLU A 314 17.61 17.75 -13.09
CA GLU A 314 17.32 19.19 -12.86
C GLU A 314 17.07 19.92 -14.19
N TYR A 315 17.95 19.69 -15.18
CA TYR A 315 17.82 20.26 -16.52
C TYR A 315 16.52 19.79 -17.23
N GLY A 316 16.15 18.53 -17.03
CA GLY A 316 14.90 17.97 -17.52
C GLY A 316 13.67 18.64 -16.93
N LEU A 317 13.64 18.78 -15.60
CA LEU A 317 12.52 19.39 -14.87
C LEU A 317 12.33 20.87 -15.24
N LEU A 318 13.40 21.57 -15.60
CA LEU A 318 13.34 22.95 -16.08
C LEU A 318 12.71 23.11 -17.47
N LYS A 319 12.74 22.06 -18.30
CA LYS A 319 12.28 22.13 -19.70
C LYS A 319 10.78 21.93 -19.88
N VAL A 320 10.09 21.39 -18.89
CA VAL A 320 8.63 21.16 -18.92
C VAL A 320 7.85 22.42 -18.58
#